data_AF-A0A812SYA6-F1
#
_entry.id   AF-A0A812SYA6-F1
#
_cell.length_a   1.000
_cell.length_b   1.000
_cell.length_c   1.000
_cell.angle_alpha   90.00
_cell.angle_beta   90.00
_cell.angle_gamma   90.00
#
_symmetry.space_group_name_H-M   'P 1'
#
loop_
_entity.id
_entity.type
_entity.pdbx_description
1 polymer ?
#
loop_
_entity_poly.entity_id
_entity_poly.type
_entity_poly.pdbx_seq_one_letter_code
_entity_poly.pdbx_strand_id
1 'polypeptide(L)'
;MFYSFEAGVHKDSPAAEVLAYKEAWDNYVAQWNAKSARTAGPAFQVSNDWVYVESSSMLISSTVNSLIVLCGLAMVCMLLFTRSCMLSLIVVFSTIIVIIILAFFITTVMEWEIGLIEVIAFIYFIGRLRELTVNQGFSVERARQALAQELAWSFWF
;
A
#
# COMPACT_ATOMS: atom_id res chain seq x y z
N MET A 1 27.82 -27.59 14.67
CA MET A 1 29.06 -26.99 14.13
C MET A 1 28.65 -25.96 13.10
N PHE A 2 29.08 -24.71 13.25
CA PHE A 2 28.72 -23.62 12.35
C PHE A 2 29.93 -23.26 11.50
N TYR A 3 29.71 -23.06 10.20
CA TYR A 3 30.73 -22.63 9.26
C TYR A 3 30.29 -21.28 8.68
N SER A 4 31.15 -20.28 8.81
CA SER A 4 30.97 -18.97 8.18
C SER A 4 31.82 -18.89 6.93
N PHE A 5 31.25 -18.41 5.83
CA PHE A 5 31.95 -18.13 4.59
C PHE A 5 31.53 -16.76 4.09
N GLU A 6 32.45 -16.05 3.44
CA GLU A 6 32.16 -14.76 2.81
C GLU A 6 31.71 -15.01 1.37
N ALA A 7 30.55 -14.48 0.99
CA ALA A 7 30.03 -14.56 -0.36
C ALA A 7 30.40 -13.29 -1.15
N GLY A 8 30.84 -13.44 -2.40
CA GLY A 8 31.25 -12.34 -3.28
C GLY A 8 30.10 -11.54 -3.89
N VAL A 9 28.99 -11.37 -3.17
CA VAL A 9 27.87 -10.52 -3.60
C VAL A 9 28.06 -9.14 -3.02
N HIS A 10 27.97 -8.11 -3.85
CA HIS A 10 28.10 -6.72 -3.41
C HIS A 10 26.88 -6.34 -2.56
N LYS A 11 27.08 -5.58 -1.47
CA LYS A 11 25.98 -5.18 -0.58
C LYS A 11 24.91 -4.34 -1.28
N ASP A 12 25.32 -3.57 -2.29
CA ASP A 12 24.43 -2.72 -3.09
C ASP A 12 23.87 -3.43 -4.33
N SER A 13 24.04 -4.75 -4.45
CA SER A 13 23.45 -5.51 -5.55
C SER A 13 21.91 -5.43 -5.49
N PRO A 14 21.23 -5.36 -6.65
CA PRO A 14 19.79 -5.35 -6.70
C PRO A 14 19.19 -6.54 -5.96
N ALA A 15 18.08 -6.33 -5.25
CA ALA A 15 17.39 -7.39 -4.51
C ALA A 15 17.09 -8.64 -5.36
N ALA A 16 16.79 -8.46 -6.65
CA ALA A 16 16.58 -9.59 -7.56
C ALA A 16 17.83 -10.48 -7.75
N GLU A 17 19.02 -9.88 -7.80
CA GLU A 17 20.29 -10.60 -7.94
C GLU A 17 20.64 -11.37 -6.66
N VAL A 18 20.46 -10.73 -5.50
CA VAL A 18 20.71 -11.35 -4.20
C VAL A 18 19.74 -12.50 -3.94
N LEU A 19 18.47 -12.38 -4.38
CA LEU A 19 17.47 -13.44 -4.30
C LEU A 19 17.85 -14.65 -5.17
N ALA A 20 18.28 -14.42 -6.41
CA ALA A 20 18.74 -15.49 -7.29
C ALA A 20 19.96 -16.22 -6.71
N TYR A 21 20.87 -15.47 -6.07
CA TYR A 21 22.02 -16.04 -5.38
C TYR A 21 21.60 -16.87 -4.15
N LYS A 22 20.64 -16.37 -3.35
CA LYS A 22 20.06 -17.12 -2.23
C LYS A 22 19.45 -18.44 -2.71
N GLU A 23 18.66 -18.41 -3.78
CA GLU A 23 18.04 -19.61 -4.36
C GLU A 23 19.08 -20.63 -4.86
N ALA A 24 20.16 -20.16 -5.49
CA ALA A 24 21.26 -21.03 -5.90
C ALA A 24 21.90 -21.74 -4.70
N TRP A 25 22.05 -21.02 -3.58
CA TRP A 25 22.60 -21.60 -2.35
C TRP A 25 21.62 -22.52 -1.63
N ASP A 26 20.33 -22.19 -1.58
CA ASP A 26 19.29 -23.07 -1.06
C ASP A 26 19.25 -24.38 -1.84
N ASN A 27 19.36 -24.33 -3.17
CA ASN A 27 19.44 -25.52 -4.03
C ASN A 27 20.70 -26.34 -3.75
N TYR A 28 21.85 -25.70 -3.54
CA TYR A 28 23.09 -26.38 -3.16
C TYR A 28 22.92 -27.09 -1.81
N VAL A 29 22.45 -26.39 -0.78
CA VAL A 29 22.21 -26.96 0.56
C VAL A 29 21.16 -28.07 0.52
N ALA A 30 20.10 -27.93 -0.28
CA ALA A 30 19.08 -28.97 -0.46
C ALA A 30 19.66 -30.26 -1.07
N GLN A 31 20.57 -30.15 -2.04
CA GLN A 31 21.26 -31.32 -2.62
C GLN A 31 22.16 -32.03 -1.61
N TRP A 32 22.81 -31.28 -0.72
CA TRP A 32 23.61 -31.86 0.37
C TRP A 32 22.74 -32.50 1.45
N ASN A 33 21.64 -31.85 1.83
CA ASN A 33 20.67 -32.40 2.77
C ASN A 33 20.06 -33.70 2.24
N ALA A 34 19.75 -33.78 0.94
CA ALA A 34 19.23 -34.99 0.29
C ALA A 34 20.23 -36.17 0.34
N LYS A 35 21.53 -35.90 0.39
CA LYS A 35 22.61 -36.90 0.45
C LYS A 35 23.08 -37.21 1.87
N SER A 36 22.62 -36.44 2.87
CA SER A 36 23.01 -36.63 4.26
C SER A 36 22.37 -37.87 4.89
N ALA A 37 23.08 -38.50 5.83
CA ALA A 37 22.53 -39.61 6.61
C ALA A 37 21.35 -39.13 7.47
N ARG A 38 20.32 -39.98 7.67
CA ARG A 38 19.12 -39.66 8.48
C ARG A 38 19.41 -39.14 9.90
N THR A 39 20.60 -39.40 10.42
CA THR A 39 21.06 -38.98 11.75
C THR A 39 21.58 -37.54 11.78
N ALA A 40 21.95 -36.97 10.63
CA ALA A 40 22.34 -35.57 10.50
C ALA A 40 21.08 -34.74 10.20
N GLY A 41 20.76 -33.77 11.06
CA GLY A 41 19.64 -32.85 10.84
C GLY A 41 19.84 -31.99 9.58
N PRO A 42 18.77 -31.40 9.02
CA PRO A 42 18.86 -30.57 7.83
C PRO A 42 19.72 -29.33 8.12
N ALA A 43 20.69 -29.06 7.24
CA ALA A 43 21.41 -27.81 7.24
C ALA A 43 20.53 -26.71 6.64
N PHE A 44 20.56 -25.53 7.25
CA PHE A 44 19.97 -24.32 6.71
C PHE A 44 21.01 -23.23 6.74
N GLN A 45 20.89 -22.32 5.79
CA GLN A 45 21.74 -21.17 5.70
C GLN A 45 21.15 -20.04 6.56
N VAL A 46 21.97 -19.12 7.09
CA VAL A 46 21.47 -17.83 7.63
C VAL A 46 22.34 -16.65 7.16
N SER A 47 21.72 -15.54 6.75
CA SER A 47 22.37 -14.25 6.50
C SER A 47 21.41 -13.10 6.81
N ASN A 48 21.94 -11.96 7.26
CA ASN A 48 21.15 -10.75 7.51
C ASN A 48 20.54 -10.21 6.21
N ASP A 49 21.27 -10.29 5.10
CA ASP A 49 20.81 -9.74 3.83
C ASP A 49 19.61 -10.51 3.30
N TRP A 50 19.53 -11.83 3.56
CA TRP A 50 18.41 -12.66 3.08
C TRP A 50 17.06 -12.26 3.66
N VAL A 51 17.04 -11.82 4.92
CA VAL A 51 15.81 -11.35 5.56
C VAL A 51 15.25 -10.14 4.81
N TYR A 52 16.13 -9.23 4.38
CA TYR A 52 15.73 -8.04 3.63
C TYR A 52 15.19 -8.37 2.23
N VAL A 53 15.90 -9.23 1.48
CA VAL A 53 15.45 -9.59 0.12
C VAL A 53 14.17 -10.41 0.13
N GLU A 54 14.03 -11.31 1.10
CA GLU A 54 12.87 -12.17 1.25
C GLU A 54 11.63 -11.40 1.70
N SER A 55 11.79 -10.44 2.62
CA SER A 55 10.70 -9.53 2.99
C SER A 55 10.29 -8.67 1.80
N SER A 56 11.24 -8.16 1.02
CA SER A 56 10.96 -7.34 -0.18
C SER A 56 10.19 -8.12 -1.25
N SER A 57 10.57 -9.37 -1.54
CA SER A 57 9.87 -10.19 -2.52
C SER A 57 8.45 -10.58 -2.06
N MET A 58 8.28 -10.87 -0.77
CA MET A 58 6.98 -11.15 -0.18
C MET A 58 6.06 -9.92 -0.18
N LEU A 59 6.61 -8.73 0.08
CA LEU A 59 5.88 -7.46 0.00
C LEU A 59 5.38 -7.20 -1.43
N ILE A 60 6.24 -7.40 -2.44
CA ILE A 60 5.83 -7.21 -3.84
C ILE A 60 4.71 -8.19 -4.21
N SER A 61 4.87 -9.47 -3.89
CA SER A 61 3.87 -10.50 -4.20
C SER A 61 2.53 -10.24 -3.51
N SER A 62 2.55 -9.89 -2.22
CA SER A 62 1.33 -9.56 -1.47
C SER A 62 0.65 -8.29 -1.98
N THR A 63 1.40 -7.26 -2.33
CA THR A 63 0.86 -6.01 -2.89
C THR A 63 0.17 -6.25 -4.23
N VAL A 64 0.78 -7.04 -5.12
CA VAL A 64 0.18 -7.39 -6.41
C VAL A 64 -1.13 -8.16 -6.20
N ASN A 65 -1.13 -9.15 -5.30
CA ASN A 65 -2.33 -9.94 -5.03
C ASN A 65 -3.46 -9.08 -4.44
N SER A 66 -3.14 -8.20 -3.49
CA SER A 66 -4.10 -7.25 -2.94
C SER A 66 -4.62 -6.27 -3.99
N LEU A 67 -3.77 -5.77 -4.89
CA LEU A 67 -4.17 -4.86 -5.96
C LEU A 67 -5.20 -5.51 -6.89
N ILE A 68 -4.99 -6.77 -7.28
CA ILE A 68 -5.92 -7.52 -8.13
C ILE A 68 -7.28 -7.67 -7.45
N VAL A 69 -7.29 -8.07 -6.17
CA VAL A 69 -8.52 -8.24 -5.39
C VAL A 69 -9.26 -6.90 -5.25
N LEU A 70 -8.55 -5.82 -4.94
CA LEU A 70 -9.13 -4.48 -4.81
C LEU A 70 -9.70 -3.97 -6.13
N CYS A 71 -8.99 -4.14 -7.25
CA CYS A 71 -9.49 -3.75 -8.58
C CYS A 71 -10.74 -4.55 -8.97
N GLY A 72 -10.73 -5.86 -8.74
CA GLY A 72 -11.88 -6.72 -9.01
C GLY A 72 -13.11 -6.32 -8.19
N LEU A 73 -12.93 -6.10 -6.88
CA LEU A 73 -14.00 -5.70 -5.99
C LEU A 73 -14.54 -4.30 -6.32
N ALA A 74 -13.66 -3.34 -6.62
CA ALA A 74 -14.04 -2.00 -7.05
C ALA A 74 -14.85 -2.03 -8.35
N MET A 75 -14.45 -2.86 -9.32
CA MET A 75 -15.19 -3.02 -10.57
C MET A 75 -16.58 -3.63 -10.32
N VAL A 76 -16.70 -4.66 -9.49
CA VAL A 76 -18.00 -5.28 -9.15
C VAL A 76 -18.93 -4.29 -8.43
N CYS A 77 -18.41 -3.58 -7.41
CA CYS A 77 -19.18 -2.58 -6.68
C CYS A 77 -19.69 -1.47 -7.62
N MET A 78 -18.84 -0.93 -8.49
CA MET A 78 -19.23 0.14 -9.41
C MET A 78 -20.23 -0.31 -10.48
N LEU A 79 -20.09 -1.55 -10.98
CA LEU A 79 -20.99 -2.11 -11.99
C LEU A 79 -22.40 -2.36 -11.41
N LEU A 80 -22.47 -2.81 -10.15
CA LEU A 80 -23.74 -2.96 -9.42
C LEU A 80 -24.45 -1.62 -9.20
N PHE A 81 -23.71 -0.55 -8.87
CA PHE A 81 -24.30 0.77 -8.64
C PHE A 81 -24.67 1.52 -9.92
N THR A 82 -23.85 1.44 -10.97
CA THR A 82 -23.95 2.36 -12.12
C THR A 82 -24.70 1.76 -13.32
N ARG A 83 -24.81 0.42 -13.41
CA ARG A 83 -25.41 -0.31 -14.56
C ARG A 83 -24.85 0.09 -15.95
N SER A 84 -23.72 0.78 -16.00
CA SER A 84 -23.03 1.21 -17.23
C SER A 84 -21.56 0.83 -17.15
N CYS A 85 -21.13 -0.05 -18.06
CA CYS A 85 -19.78 -0.62 -18.07
C CYS A 85 -18.72 0.43 -18.45
N MET A 86 -19.08 1.37 -19.34
CA MET A 86 -18.16 2.38 -19.84
C MET A 86 -17.80 3.42 -18.77
N LEU A 87 -18.78 3.85 -17.97
CA LEU A 87 -18.56 4.75 -16.84
C LEU A 87 -17.73 4.08 -15.74
N SER A 88 -17.95 2.79 -15.47
CA SER A 88 -17.19 2.04 -14.48
C SER A 88 -15.70 1.96 -14.83
N LEU A 89 -15.36 1.72 -16.10
CA LEU A 89 -13.96 1.63 -16.53
C LEU A 89 -13.23 2.98 -16.39
N ILE A 90 -13.87 4.09 -16.79
CA ILE A 90 -13.28 5.43 -16.68
C ILE A 90 -12.94 5.75 -15.22
N VAL A 91 -13.82 5.40 -14.28
CA VAL A 91 -13.59 5.62 -12.84
C VAL A 91 -12.43 4.78 -12.32
N VAL A 92 -12.34 3.49 -12.69
CA VAL A 92 -11.22 2.63 -12.27
C VAL A 92 -9.88 3.09 -12.85
N PHE A 93 -9.85 3.50 -14.12
CA PHE A 93 -8.62 4.08 -14.70
C PHE A 93 -8.24 5.39 -14.00
N SER A 94 -9.21 6.23 -13.68
CA SER A 94 -8.97 7.47 -12.94
C SER A 94 -8.38 7.21 -11.54
N THR A 95 -8.86 6.19 -10.82
CA THR A 95 -8.32 5.87 -9.50
C THR A 95 -6.91 5.28 -9.58
N ILE A 96 -6.61 4.44 -10.57
CA ILE A 96 -5.26 3.90 -10.80
C ILE A 96 -4.27 5.02 -11.10
N ILE A 97 -4.63 5.97 -11.97
CA ILE A 97 -3.76 7.11 -12.32
C ILE A 97 -3.47 7.96 -11.08
N VAL A 98 -4.48 8.22 -10.24
CA VAL A 98 -4.29 8.97 -8.98
C VAL A 98 -3.34 8.21 -8.04
N ILE A 99 -3.48 6.89 -7.89
CA ILE A 99 -2.60 6.08 -7.05
C ILE A 99 -1.14 6.15 -7.54
N ILE A 100 -0.92 6.04 -8.85
CA ILE A 100 0.44 6.08 -9.44
C ILE A 100 1.08 7.46 -9.25
N ILE A 101 0.35 8.54 -9.53
CA ILE A 101 0.87 9.91 -9.36
C ILE A 101 1.18 10.18 -7.89
N LEU A 102 0.33 9.74 -6.97
CA LEU A 102 0.50 9.95 -5.55
C LEU A 102 1.66 9.12 -4.99
N ALA A 103 1.82 7.87 -5.44
CA ALA A 103 2.97 7.05 -5.12
C ALA A 103 4.28 7.69 -5.63
N PHE A 104 4.31 8.14 -6.89
CA PHE A 104 5.48 8.82 -7.46
C PHE A 104 5.84 10.11 -6.72
N PHE A 105 4.84 10.90 -6.33
CA PHE A 105 5.05 12.12 -5.56
C PHE A 105 5.68 11.83 -4.20
N ILE A 106 5.17 10.83 -3.47
CA ILE A 106 5.71 10.51 -2.15
C ILE A 106 7.13 9.93 -2.26
N THR A 107 7.40 9.03 -3.21
CA THR A 107 8.74 8.43 -3.34
C THR A 107 9.77 9.42 -3.85
N THR A 108 9.41 10.30 -4.77
CA THR A 108 10.38 11.15 -5.49
C THR A 108 10.53 12.54 -4.87
N VAL A 109 9.45 13.11 -4.31
CA VAL A 109 9.47 14.49 -3.77
C VAL A 109 9.72 14.50 -2.27
N MET A 110 9.21 13.51 -1.54
CA MET A 110 9.30 13.49 -0.07
C MET A 110 10.44 12.61 0.45
N GLU A 111 11.10 11.82 -0.41
CA GLU A 111 12.22 10.90 -0.06
C GLU A 111 11.96 10.06 1.21
N TRP A 112 10.70 9.74 1.52
CA TRP A 112 10.30 9.02 2.73
C TRP A 112 10.06 7.54 2.46
N GLU A 113 10.48 6.70 3.41
CA GLU A 113 10.11 5.28 3.43
C GLU A 113 8.60 5.17 3.68
N ILE A 114 7.84 4.85 2.63
CA ILE A 114 6.38 4.85 2.69
C ILE A 114 5.87 3.71 3.59
N GLY A 115 5.22 4.08 4.69
CA GLY A 115 4.27 3.23 5.38
C GLY A 115 2.86 3.34 4.76
N LEU A 116 2.22 2.21 4.46
CA LEU A 116 0.80 2.13 4.05
C LEU A 116 -0.12 2.92 5.00
N ILE A 117 0.25 2.98 6.28
CA ILE A 117 -0.48 3.66 7.36
C ILE A 117 -0.58 5.19 7.14
N GLU A 118 0.46 5.80 6.58
CA GLU A 118 0.53 7.26 6.37
C GLU A 118 -0.37 7.71 5.22
N VAL A 119 -0.45 6.91 4.16
CA VAL A 119 -1.35 7.15 3.03
C VAL A 119 -2.81 7.06 3.47
N ILE A 120 -3.16 6.08 4.32
CA ILE A 120 -4.51 5.95 4.89
C ILE A 120 -4.83 7.13 5.82
N ALA A 121 -3.86 7.58 6.62
CA ALA A 121 -4.02 8.75 7.47
C ALA A 121 -4.32 10.03 6.66
N PHE A 122 -3.61 10.25 5.55
CA PHE A 122 -3.87 11.39 4.65
C PHE A 122 -5.26 11.35 4.00
N ILE A 123 -5.69 10.19 3.49
CA ILE A 123 -7.03 10.03 2.90
C ILE A 123 -8.11 10.30 3.95
N TYR A 124 -7.93 9.78 5.17
CA TYR A 124 -8.82 10.04 6.29
C TYR A 124 -8.88 11.53 6.66
N PHE A 125 -7.73 12.21 6.74
CA PHE A 125 -7.66 13.64 7.03
C PHE A 125 -8.40 14.48 5.97
N ILE A 126 -8.24 14.16 4.69
CA ILE A 126 -8.96 14.85 3.61
C ILE A 126 -10.47 14.64 3.73
N GLY A 127 -10.91 13.40 3.99
CA GLY A 127 -12.32 13.10 4.23
C GLY A 127 -12.89 13.90 5.40
N ARG A 128 -12.14 13.99 6.50
CA ARG A 128 -12.55 14.73 7.70
C ARG A 128 -12.57 16.24 7.49
N LEU A 129 -11.64 16.80 6.72
CA LEU A 129 -11.62 18.23 6.38
C LEU A 129 -12.87 18.62 5.58
N ARG A 130 -13.27 17.78 4.62
CA ARG A 130 -14.50 18.01 3.85
C ARG A 130 -15.72 18.04 4.76
N GLU A 131 -15.83 17.09 5.69
CA GLU A 131 -16.97 17.02 6.61
C GLU A 131 -17.04 18.24 7.55
N LEU A 132 -15.89 18.73 8.03
CA LEU A 132 -15.83 19.95 8.84
C LEU A 132 -16.29 21.19 8.07
N THR A 133 -15.88 21.34 6.79
CA THR A 133 -16.30 22.49 5.97
C THR A 133 -17.81 22.50 5.69
N VAL A 134 -18.41 21.34 5.45
CA VAL A 134 -19.87 21.23 5.23
C VAL A 134 -20.64 21.55 6.51
N ASN A 135 -20.20 21.03 7.66
CA ASN A 135 -20.88 21.29 8.93
C ASN A 135 -20.79 22.76 9.35
N GLN A 136 -19.62 23.39 9.12
CA GLN A 136 -19.43 24.83 9.34
C GLN A 136 -20.34 25.66 8.43
N GLY A 137 -20.43 25.31 7.14
CA GLY A 137 -21.34 25.97 6.20
C GLY A 137 -22.81 25.87 6.60
N PHE A 138 -23.25 24.69 7.06
CA PHE A 138 -24.63 24.49 7.50
C PHE A 138 -24.97 25.26 8.79
N SER A 139 -24.00 25.41 9.70
CA SER A 139 -24.16 26.19 10.94
C SER A 139 -24.30 27.69 10.65
N VAL A 140 -23.49 28.23 9.73
CA VAL A 140 -23.55 29.64 9.31
C VAL A 140 -24.89 29.97 8.63
N GLU A 141 -25.39 29.07 7.80
CA GLU A 141 -26.68 29.29 7.11
C GLU A 141 -27.87 29.26 8.09
N ARG A 142 -27.84 28.37 9.10
CA ARG A 142 -28.83 28.38 10.18
C ARG A 142 -28.76 29.65 11.02
N ALA A 143 -27.56 30.14 11.33
CA ALA A 143 -27.39 31.39 12.07
C ALA A 143 -27.90 32.61 11.27
N ARG A 144 -27.67 32.63 9.95
CA ARG A 144 -28.23 33.66 9.06
C ARG A 144 -29.76 33.62 9.01
N GLN A 145 -30.36 32.44 8.94
CA GLN A 145 -31.83 32.30 8.95
C GLN A 145 -32.44 32.74 10.28
N ALA A 146 -31.81 32.41 11.41
CA ALA A 146 -32.25 32.87 12.73
C ALA A 146 -32.19 34.41 12.86
N LEU A 147 -31.10 35.03 12.41
CA LEU A 147 -30.97 36.50 12.40
C LEU A 147 -31.95 37.18 11.44
N ALA A 148 -32.22 36.57 10.28
CA ALA A 148 -33.20 37.09 9.33
C ALA A 148 -34.63 37.03 9.92
N GLN A 149 -34.94 35.99 10.70
CA GLN A 149 -36.21 35.89 11.42
C GLN A 149 -36.33 36.94 12.52
N GLU A 150 -35.31 37.10 13.36
CA GLU A 150 -35.25 38.12 14.42
C GLU A 150 -35.43 39.54 13.84
N LEU A 151 -34.74 39.85 12.73
CA LEU A 151 -34.90 41.13 12.04
C LEU A 151 -36.31 41.30 11.47
N ALA A 152 -36.91 40.25 10.89
CA ALA A 152 -38.28 40.31 10.40
C ALA A 152 -39.29 40.62 11.52
N TRP A 153 -39.11 40.07 12.73
CA TRP A 153 -39.96 40.39 13.89
C TRP A 153 -39.78 41.85 14.34
N SER A 154 -38.57 42.41 14.26
CA SER A 154 -38.29 43.80 14.65
C SER A 154 -38.85 44.88 13.70
N PHE A 155 -39.27 44.51 12.48
CA PHE A 155 -39.88 45.43 11.52
C PHE A 155 -41.42 45.49 11.63
N TRP A 156 -42.04 44.59 12.38
CA TRP A 156 -43.49 44.49 12.57
C TRP A 156 -43.98 44.96 13.96
N PHE A 157 -43.08 45.43 14.82
CA PHE A 157 -43.36 46.13 16.09
C PHE A 157 -42.63 47.47 16.10
#